data_AF-A0A0M8YB07-F1
#
_entry.id   AF-A0A0M8YB07-F1
#
_cell.length_a   1.000
_cell.length_b   1.000
_cell.length_c   1.000
_cell.angle_alpha   90.00
_cell.angle_beta   90.00
_cell.angle_gamma   90.00
#
_symmetry.space_group_name_H-M   'P 1'
#
loop_
_entity.id
_entity.type
_entity.pdbx_description
1 polymer ?
#
loop_
_entity_poly.entity_id
_entity_poly.type
_entity_poly.pdbx_seq_one_letter_code
_entity_poly.pdbx_strand_id
1 'polypeptide(L)'
;MERGIDIDNEAGVVVMGDGNRVGFGTGTGAEVRSAYREQVRRIAPPELVGREEELAEPAEFCRTGGGWRRWRADAWAGKTAPMAWFTLDPPRGVRIVPFFATARLGAQNDVVAYVDVVLEQLAELAGEGLPALLTAATREAHLLRLYASAAEACAASAWSSSWTASTRTGA
;
A
#
# COMPACT_ATOMS: atom_id res chain seq x y z
N MET A 1 25.19 52.06 -10.39
CA MET A 1 25.32 52.04 -8.92
C MET A 1 24.35 50.98 -8.40
N GLU A 2 24.65 49.71 -8.64
CA GLU A 2 23.78 48.59 -8.25
C GLU A 2 24.17 48.14 -6.83
N ARG A 3 23.18 48.15 -5.93
CA ARG A 3 23.32 47.57 -4.59
C ARG A 3 23.20 46.06 -4.71
N GLY A 4 24.29 45.34 -4.48
CA GLY A 4 24.25 43.91 -4.25
C GLY A 4 23.51 43.61 -2.95
N ILE A 5 22.49 42.76 -3.03
CA ILE A 5 21.83 42.18 -1.86
C ILE A 5 22.68 40.98 -1.44
N ASP A 6 23.23 41.04 -0.23
CA ASP A 6 23.93 39.91 0.37
C ASP A 6 22.91 39.09 1.17
N ILE A 7 22.73 37.81 0.82
CA ILE A 7 21.88 36.87 1.54
C ILE A 7 22.78 35.76 2.06
N ASP A 8 22.95 35.73 3.39
CA ASP A 8 23.63 34.65 4.07
C ASP A 8 22.68 33.45 4.20
N ASN A 9 22.99 32.36 3.49
CA ASN A 9 22.25 31.10 3.56
C ASN A 9 23.23 29.95 3.82
N GLU A 10 23.20 29.42 5.04
CA GLU A 10 24.02 28.30 5.51
C GLU A 10 23.77 26.99 4.72
N ALA A 11 22.70 26.91 3.91
CA ALA A 11 22.40 25.77 3.04
C ALA A 11 22.89 25.92 1.58
N GLY A 12 23.52 27.04 1.19
CA GLY A 12 24.27 27.14 -0.07
C GLY A 12 23.52 26.87 -1.38
N VAL A 13 22.18 26.97 -1.42
CA VAL A 13 21.40 26.79 -2.66
C VAL A 13 20.70 28.10 -3.02
N VAL A 14 21.24 28.79 -4.01
CA VAL A 14 20.57 29.89 -4.72
C VAL A 14 20.20 29.37 -6.10
N VAL A 15 18.90 29.36 -6.42
CA VAL A 15 18.39 29.00 -7.74
C VAL A 15 17.87 30.26 -8.42
N MET A 16 18.61 30.78 -9.38
CA MET A 16 18.11 31.73 -10.37
C MET A 16 18.41 31.20 -11.76
N GLY A 17 17.37 31.02 -12.57
CA GLY A 17 17.47 30.67 -13.99
C GLY A 17 16.36 29.72 -14.45
N ASP A 18 15.61 30.14 -15.47
CA ASP A 18 14.63 29.32 -16.16
C ASP A 18 15.36 28.25 -16.99
N GLY A 19 15.30 26.99 -16.53
CA GLY A 19 15.87 25.85 -17.26
C GLY A 19 16.57 24.77 -16.44
N ASN A 20 16.44 24.75 -15.10
CA ASN A 20 17.17 23.77 -14.31
C ASN A 20 16.54 22.36 -14.37
N ARG A 21 17.21 21.41 -15.05
CA ARG A 21 16.92 19.97 -14.91
C ARG A 21 17.60 19.47 -13.64
N VAL A 22 16.82 19.26 -12.60
CA VAL A 22 17.28 18.60 -11.37
C VAL A 22 17.54 17.12 -11.71
N GLY A 23 18.82 16.75 -11.82
CA GLY A 23 19.22 15.36 -12.00
C GLY A 23 18.96 14.61 -10.70
N PHE A 24 17.88 13.83 -10.63
CA PHE A 24 17.75 12.81 -9.61
C PHE A 24 18.84 11.77 -9.86
N GLY A 25 19.78 11.64 -8.91
CA GLY A 25 20.80 10.60 -8.96
C GLY A 25 20.16 9.24 -9.22
N THR A 26 20.84 8.41 -10.01
CA THR A 26 20.46 7.06 -10.44
C THR A 26 20.41 6.04 -9.30
N GLY A 27 19.84 6.40 -8.16
CA GLY A 27 19.34 5.43 -7.20
C GLY A 27 18.00 4.94 -7.74
N THR A 28 17.95 3.71 -8.24
CA THR A 28 16.72 2.92 -8.20
C THR A 28 16.10 3.15 -6.83
N GLY A 29 14.94 3.84 -6.77
CA GLY A 29 14.29 4.14 -5.51
C GLY A 29 14.24 2.86 -4.69
N ALA A 30 14.75 2.91 -3.46
CA ALA A 30 14.85 1.71 -2.63
C ALA A 30 13.49 1.01 -2.62
N GLU A 31 13.50 -0.29 -2.95
CA GLU A 31 12.28 -1.11 -2.98
C GLU A 31 11.56 -0.94 -1.64
N VAL A 32 10.34 -0.44 -1.69
CA VAL A 32 9.53 -0.21 -0.49
C VAL A 32 9.06 -1.56 0.03
N ARG A 33 9.21 -1.79 1.33
CA ARG A 33 8.67 -2.98 2.01
C ARG A 33 7.86 -2.51 3.20
N SER A 34 6.56 -2.70 3.14
CA SER A 34 5.68 -2.23 4.20
C SER A 34 5.83 -3.06 5.46
N ALA A 35 6.13 -2.38 6.56
CA ALA A 35 6.15 -2.99 7.88
C ALA A 35 4.73 -3.24 8.43
N TYR A 36 3.67 -2.77 7.75
CA TYR A 36 2.30 -2.84 8.26
C TYR A 36 1.82 -4.28 8.49
N ARG A 37 2.34 -5.25 7.72
CA ARG A 37 2.06 -6.68 7.91
C ARG A 37 2.49 -7.19 9.30
N GLU A 38 3.53 -6.62 9.91
CA GLU A 38 3.90 -6.90 11.32
C GLU A 38 2.83 -6.42 12.30
N GLN A 39 2.19 -5.28 12.03
CA GLN A 39 1.10 -4.79 12.86
C GLN A 39 -0.12 -5.72 12.76
N VAL A 40 -0.43 -6.19 11.56
CA VAL A 40 -1.52 -7.17 11.35
C VAL A 40 -1.26 -8.47 12.12
N ARG A 41 -0.03 -8.98 12.12
CA ARG A 41 0.36 -10.17 12.91
C ARG A 41 0.09 -10.03 14.41
N ARG A 42 0.15 -8.82 14.97
CA ARG A 42 -0.12 -8.58 16.40
C ARG A 42 -1.59 -8.68 16.78
N ILE A 43 -2.50 -8.51 15.83
CA ILE A 43 -3.95 -8.53 16.06
C ILE A 43 -4.63 -9.77 15.50
N ALA A 44 -3.99 -10.46 14.56
CA ALA A 44 -4.46 -11.74 14.06
C ALA A 44 -4.36 -12.81 15.16
N PRO A 45 -5.37 -13.65 15.33
CA PRO A 45 -5.22 -14.84 16.17
C PRO A 45 -4.20 -15.80 15.53
N PRO A 46 -3.52 -16.63 16.33
CA PRO A 46 -2.58 -17.64 15.81
C PRO A 46 -3.29 -18.75 15.03
N GLU A 47 -4.55 -19.01 15.33
CA GLU A 47 -5.40 -19.97 14.63
C GLU A 47 -6.84 -19.44 14.59
N LEU A 48 -7.53 -19.67 13.46
CA LEU A 48 -8.93 -19.30 13.28
C LEU A 48 -9.75 -20.57 13.04
N VAL A 49 -10.49 -21.03 14.04
CA VAL A 49 -11.25 -22.28 14.02
C VAL A 49 -12.75 -22.00 13.84
N GLY A 50 -13.41 -22.73 12.93
CA GLY A 50 -14.87 -22.72 12.82
C GLY A 50 -15.45 -21.42 12.23
N ARG A 51 -14.67 -20.72 11.41
CA ARG A 51 -15.06 -19.47 10.73
C ARG A 51 -14.80 -19.51 9.22
N GLU A 52 -14.82 -20.70 8.64
CA GLU A 52 -14.55 -20.94 7.22
C GLU A 52 -15.62 -20.28 6.33
N GLU A 53 -16.90 -20.39 6.71
CA GLU A 53 -18.02 -19.75 6.00
C GLU A 53 -17.89 -18.23 5.97
N GLU A 54 -17.44 -17.66 7.07
CA GLU A 54 -17.19 -16.24 7.24
C GLU A 54 -16.02 -15.73 6.39
N LEU A 55 -15.05 -16.58 6.07
CA LEU A 55 -13.94 -16.25 5.17
C LEU A 55 -14.29 -16.49 3.70
N ALA A 56 -15.22 -17.41 3.43
CA ALA A 56 -15.66 -17.72 2.07
C ALA A 56 -16.34 -16.53 1.39
N GLU A 57 -17.15 -15.77 2.14
CA GLU A 57 -17.86 -14.61 1.62
C GLU A 57 -16.90 -13.49 1.14
N PRO A 58 -15.92 -13.00 1.94
CA PRO A 58 -14.89 -12.08 1.47
C PRO A 58 -14.07 -12.64 0.30
N ALA A 59 -13.73 -13.93 0.32
CA ALA A 59 -12.96 -14.56 -0.75
C ALA A 59 -13.71 -14.53 -2.08
N GLU A 60 -15.02 -14.75 -2.07
CA GLU A 60 -15.87 -14.63 -3.25
C GLU A 60 -15.97 -13.19 -3.74
N PHE A 61 -16.16 -12.24 -2.83
CA PHE A 61 -16.18 -10.83 -3.16
C PHE A 61 -14.88 -10.38 -3.84
N CYS A 62 -13.71 -10.81 -3.35
CA CYS A 62 -12.43 -10.46 -3.99
C CYS A 62 -12.34 -10.94 -5.45
N ARG A 63 -13.06 -12.01 -5.83
CA ARG A 63 -13.08 -12.53 -7.20
C ARG A 63 -13.97 -11.74 -8.15
N THR A 64 -14.88 -10.90 -7.65
CA THR A 64 -15.75 -10.07 -8.52
C THR A 64 -15.00 -8.86 -9.10
N GLY A 65 -13.84 -8.49 -8.53
CA GLY A 65 -12.95 -7.46 -9.07
C GLY A 65 -13.45 -6.02 -8.92
N GLY A 66 -14.52 -5.78 -8.16
CA GLY A 66 -15.04 -4.42 -7.98
C GLY A 66 -16.16 -4.29 -6.96
N GLY A 67 -16.37 -3.06 -6.51
CA GLY A 67 -17.40 -2.67 -5.55
C GLY A 67 -16.86 -2.43 -4.14
N TRP A 68 -17.78 -2.23 -3.21
CA TRP A 68 -17.50 -2.11 -1.78
C TRP A 68 -18.45 -3.04 -1.01
N ARG A 69 -17.97 -3.55 0.12
CA ARG A 69 -18.79 -4.36 1.04
C ARG A 69 -18.63 -3.83 2.45
N ARG A 70 -19.74 -3.85 3.21
CA ARG A 70 -19.76 -3.48 4.62
C ARG A 70 -20.22 -4.66 5.46
N TRP A 71 -19.33 -5.13 6.32
CA TRP A 71 -19.68 -6.13 7.33
C TRP A 71 -20.07 -5.46 8.64
N ARG A 72 -21.26 -5.81 9.12
CA ARG A 72 -21.76 -5.37 10.43
C ARG A 72 -21.91 -6.62 11.29
N ALA A 73 -21.40 -6.55 12.50
CA ALA A 73 -21.79 -7.47 13.56
C ALA A 73 -21.72 -6.70 14.88
N ASP A 74 -22.15 -7.34 15.96
CA ASP A 74 -22.27 -6.68 17.25
C ASP A 74 -20.93 -6.22 17.82
N ALA A 75 -20.99 -5.29 18.76
CA ALA A 75 -19.81 -4.91 19.54
C ALA A 75 -19.21 -6.18 20.17
N TRP A 76 -17.89 -6.28 20.18
CA TRP A 76 -17.15 -7.44 20.74
C TRP A 76 -17.29 -8.77 20.00
N ALA A 77 -18.01 -8.85 18.88
CA ALA A 77 -18.12 -10.08 18.08
C ALA A 77 -16.81 -10.48 17.34
N GLY A 78 -15.67 -9.85 17.68
CA GLY A 78 -14.36 -10.27 17.16
C GLY A 78 -14.12 -10.07 15.67
N LYS A 79 -14.83 -9.14 15.00
CA LYS A 79 -14.70 -8.85 13.55
C LYS A 79 -13.28 -8.60 13.06
N THR A 80 -12.43 -8.06 13.93
CA THR A 80 -11.02 -7.79 13.61
C THR A 80 -10.24 -9.09 13.38
N ALA A 81 -10.55 -10.16 14.10
CA ALA A 81 -9.79 -11.42 14.02
C ALA A 81 -9.88 -12.09 12.64
N PRO A 82 -11.08 -12.31 12.04
CA PRO A 82 -11.17 -12.85 10.68
C PRO A 82 -10.53 -11.96 9.63
N MET A 83 -10.69 -10.63 9.74
CA MET A 83 -10.13 -9.71 8.75
C MET A 83 -8.60 -9.66 8.81
N ALA A 84 -8.03 -9.70 10.01
CA ALA A 84 -6.58 -9.78 10.20
C ALA A 84 -6.04 -11.13 9.71
N TRP A 85 -6.73 -12.25 9.99
CA TRP A 85 -6.39 -13.56 9.45
C TRP A 85 -6.44 -13.57 7.92
N PHE A 86 -7.54 -13.13 7.32
CA PHE A 86 -7.74 -13.05 5.87
C PHE A 86 -6.67 -12.23 5.16
N THR A 87 -6.19 -11.16 5.81
CA THR A 87 -5.07 -10.34 5.32
C THR A 87 -3.74 -11.11 5.30
N LEU A 88 -3.51 -11.98 6.29
CA LEU A 88 -2.29 -12.78 6.38
C LEU A 88 -2.35 -14.02 5.47
N ASP A 89 -3.55 -14.56 5.26
CA ASP A 89 -3.83 -15.72 4.41
C ASP A 89 -4.85 -15.37 3.31
N PRO A 90 -4.45 -14.58 2.30
CA PRO A 90 -5.35 -14.18 1.22
C PRO A 90 -5.65 -15.34 0.27
N PRO A 91 -6.83 -15.37 -0.37
CA PRO A 91 -7.13 -16.30 -1.45
C PRO A 91 -6.10 -16.22 -2.57
N ARG A 92 -5.87 -17.34 -3.27
CA ARG A 92 -4.95 -17.37 -4.42
C ARG A 92 -5.35 -16.34 -5.48
N GLY A 93 -4.36 -15.61 -5.98
CA GLY A 93 -4.57 -14.57 -6.99
C GLY A 93 -5.09 -13.24 -6.43
N VAL A 94 -5.24 -13.11 -5.10
CA VAL A 94 -5.67 -11.88 -4.44
C VAL A 94 -4.50 -11.28 -3.66
N ARG A 95 -4.27 -9.97 -3.82
CA ARG A 95 -3.38 -9.17 -2.97
C ARG A 95 -4.25 -8.22 -2.13
N ILE A 96 -4.01 -8.21 -0.83
CA ILE A 96 -4.80 -7.40 0.12
C ILE A 96 -3.94 -6.24 0.62
N VAL A 97 -4.52 -5.03 0.57
CA VAL A 97 -3.96 -3.82 1.18
C VAL A 97 -4.82 -3.46 2.40
N PRO A 98 -4.47 -3.95 3.60
CA PRO A 98 -5.24 -3.70 4.82
C PRO A 98 -5.03 -2.30 5.38
N PHE A 99 -6.08 -1.80 6.06
CA PHE A 99 -5.97 -0.71 7.03
C PHE A 99 -6.99 -0.94 8.16
N PHE A 100 -6.50 -1.01 9.40
CA PHE A 100 -7.30 -1.22 10.61
C PHE A 100 -7.39 0.06 11.42
N ALA A 101 -8.50 0.79 11.28
CA ALA A 101 -8.85 1.94 12.11
C ALA A 101 -9.30 1.49 13.51
N THR A 102 -8.37 0.98 14.32
CA THR A 102 -8.64 0.60 15.72
C THR A 102 -7.70 1.31 16.69
N ALA A 103 -8.23 1.71 17.85
CA ALA A 103 -7.43 2.29 18.92
C ALA A 103 -6.27 1.38 19.39
N ARG A 104 -6.40 0.06 19.21
CA ARG A 104 -5.40 -0.95 19.61
C ARG A 104 -4.14 -0.93 18.73
N LEU A 105 -4.25 -0.42 17.50
CA LEU A 105 -3.17 -0.37 16.51
C LEU A 105 -2.62 1.05 16.35
N GLY A 106 -2.33 1.70 17.47
CA GLY A 106 -1.48 2.89 17.50
C GLY A 106 -2.18 4.25 17.48
N ALA A 107 -3.47 4.37 17.83
CA ALA A 107 -4.21 5.64 17.91
C ALA A 107 -4.32 6.46 16.59
N GLN A 108 -3.73 5.97 15.51
CA GLN A 108 -3.71 6.61 14.19
C GLN A 108 -4.94 6.18 13.37
N ASN A 109 -6.11 6.70 13.75
CA ASN A 109 -7.41 6.40 13.13
C ASN A 109 -7.90 7.51 12.20
N ASP A 110 -6.98 8.31 11.65
CA ASP A 110 -7.29 9.45 10.81
C ASP A 110 -6.87 9.22 9.34
N VAL A 111 -7.21 10.19 8.50
CA VAL A 111 -6.93 10.15 7.06
C VAL A 111 -5.42 10.16 6.79
N VAL A 112 -4.63 10.84 7.60
CA VAL A 112 -3.17 10.93 7.39
C VAL A 112 -2.54 9.56 7.62
N ALA A 113 -2.93 8.89 8.70
CA ALA A 113 -2.52 7.53 9.01
C ALA A 113 -2.87 6.54 7.90
N TYR A 114 -4.10 6.62 7.39
CA TYR A 114 -4.54 5.81 6.26
C TYR A 114 -3.67 6.04 5.05
N VAL A 115 -3.45 7.30 4.67
CA VAL A 115 -2.65 7.66 3.49
C VAL A 115 -1.23 7.12 3.65
N ASP A 116 -0.57 7.34 4.79
CA ASP A 116 0.81 6.94 5.00
C ASP A 116 0.99 5.40 4.97
N VAL A 117 0.08 4.66 5.61
CA VAL A 117 0.12 3.19 5.64
C VAL A 117 -0.21 2.57 4.29
N VAL A 118 -1.24 3.06 3.60
CA VAL A 118 -1.70 2.46 2.34
C VAL A 118 -0.74 2.80 1.20
N LEU A 119 -0.17 4.00 1.20
CA LEU A 119 0.79 4.44 0.20
C LEU A 119 2.06 3.57 0.21
N GLU A 120 2.58 3.21 1.38
CA GLU A 120 3.73 2.29 1.51
C GLU A 120 3.41 0.90 0.94
N GLN A 121 2.25 0.34 1.28
CA GLN A 121 1.82 -0.98 0.82
C GLN A 121 1.59 -1.02 -0.70
N LEU A 122 1.01 0.03 -1.28
CA LEU A 122 0.82 0.10 -2.72
C LEU A 122 2.13 0.27 -3.49
N ALA A 123 3.09 1.02 -2.92
CA ALA A 123 4.42 1.16 -3.51
C ALA A 123 5.18 -0.18 -3.52
N GLU A 124 5.12 -0.93 -2.42
CA GLU A 124 5.63 -2.32 -2.39
C GLU A 124 4.97 -3.19 -3.45
N LEU A 125 3.63 -3.13 -3.59
CA LEU A 125 2.90 -3.91 -4.60
C LEU A 125 3.25 -3.54 -6.04
N ALA A 126 3.47 -2.26 -6.30
CA ALA A 126 3.86 -1.76 -7.61
C ALA A 126 5.35 -2.02 -7.92
N GLY A 127 6.16 -2.41 -6.92
CA GLY A 127 7.62 -2.50 -7.06
C GLY A 127 8.29 -1.13 -7.25
N GLU A 128 7.68 -0.09 -6.71
CA GLU A 128 8.12 1.30 -6.86
C GLU A 128 8.69 1.85 -5.56
N GLY A 129 9.65 2.77 -5.71
CA GLY A 129 10.10 3.62 -4.61
C GLY A 129 9.12 4.76 -4.33
N LEU A 130 9.06 5.21 -3.07
CA LEU A 130 8.37 6.45 -2.74
C LEU A 130 9.26 7.67 -2.99
N PRO A 131 8.70 8.82 -3.41
CA PRO A 131 9.44 10.07 -3.45
C PRO A 131 10.04 10.40 -2.08
N ALA A 132 11.29 10.88 -2.06
CA ALA A 132 11.98 11.24 -0.83
C ALA A 132 11.24 12.33 -0.02
N LEU A 133 10.41 13.15 -0.68
CA LEU A 133 9.58 14.16 -0.04
C LEU A 133 8.11 14.01 -0.46
N LEU A 134 7.29 13.46 0.43
CA LEU A 134 5.84 13.43 0.31
C LEU A 134 5.22 14.51 1.18
N THR A 135 4.74 15.58 0.55
CA THR A 135 4.09 16.69 1.25
C THR A 135 2.59 16.42 1.39
N ALA A 136 1.94 17.10 2.35
CA ALA A 136 0.48 17.02 2.48
C ALA A 136 -0.26 17.36 1.17
N ALA A 137 0.32 18.24 0.34
CA ALA A 137 -0.26 18.65 -0.94
C ALA A 137 -0.14 17.58 -2.04
N THR A 138 0.84 16.68 -1.98
CA THR A 138 1.10 15.70 -3.05
C THR A 138 0.69 14.27 -2.68
N ARG A 139 0.57 13.96 -1.39
CA ARG A 139 0.28 12.61 -0.88
C ARG A 139 -0.94 11.95 -1.53
N GLU A 140 -2.05 12.68 -1.64
CA GLU A 140 -3.28 12.14 -2.24
C GLU A 140 -3.11 11.78 -3.72
N ALA A 141 -2.47 12.65 -4.51
CA ALA A 141 -2.20 12.39 -5.92
C ALA A 141 -1.28 11.17 -6.10
N HIS A 142 -0.27 11.01 -5.24
CA HIS A 142 0.60 9.83 -5.24
C HIS A 142 -0.16 8.56 -4.87
N LEU A 143 -1.05 8.62 -3.89
CA LEU A 143 -1.89 7.49 -3.49
C LEU A 143 -2.77 7.01 -4.65
N LEU A 144 -3.47 7.92 -5.33
CA LEU A 144 -4.34 7.59 -6.46
C LEU A 144 -3.56 6.95 -7.61
N ARG A 145 -2.38 7.47 -7.93
CA ARG A 145 -1.49 6.88 -8.95
C ARG A 145 -1.02 5.48 -8.57
N LEU A 146 -0.67 5.27 -7.31
CA LEU A 146 -0.20 3.98 -6.80
C LEU A 146 -1.30 2.92 -6.78
N TYR A 147 -2.57 3.31 -6.58
CA TYR A 147 -3.69 2.38 -6.77
C TYR A 147 -3.74 1.80 -8.18
N ALA A 148 -3.61 2.65 -9.20
CA ALA A 148 -3.58 2.20 -10.60
C ALA A 148 -2.35 1.33 -10.88
N SER A 149 -1.17 1.79 -10.44
CA SER A 149 0.11 1.10 -10.69
C SER A 149 0.15 -0.30 -10.03
N ALA A 150 -0.34 -0.41 -8.78
CA ALA A 150 -0.43 -1.69 -8.08
C ALA A 150 -1.45 -2.64 -8.74
N ALA A 151 -2.58 -2.12 -9.25
CA ALA A 151 -3.55 -2.92 -9.96
C ALA A 151 -2.98 -3.49 -11.27
N GLU A 152 -2.26 -2.68 -12.05
CA GLU A 152 -1.55 -3.10 -13.26
C GLU A 152 -0.50 -4.18 -12.96
N ALA A 153 0.30 -4.00 -11.91
CA ALA A 153 1.29 -4.98 -11.47
C ALA A 153 0.65 -6.32 -11.07
N CYS A 154 -0.50 -6.28 -10.40
CA CYS A 154 -1.26 -7.48 -10.06
C CYS A 154 -1.79 -8.20 -11.31
N ALA A 155 -2.33 -7.46 -12.28
CA ALA A 155 -2.83 -8.03 -13.54
C ALA A 155 -1.70 -8.68 -14.36
N ALA A 156 -0.53 -8.06 -14.45
CA ALA A 156 0.63 -8.61 -15.14
C ALA A 156 1.16 -9.91 -14.49
N SER A 157 1.15 -9.96 -13.15
CA SER A 157 1.57 -11.13 -12.37
C SER A 157 0.63 -12.33 -12.55
N ALA A 158 -0.68 -12.07 -12.66
CA ALA A 158 -1.67 -13.11 -12.96
C ALA A 158 -1.44 -13.73 -14.35
N TRP A 159 -1.08 -12.91 -15.33
CA TRP A 159 -0.77 -13.38 -16.69
C TRP A 159 0.50 -14.23 -16.76
N SER A 160 1.51 -13.91 -15.96
CA SER A 160 2.76 -14.66 -15.91
C SER A 160 2.58 -16.04 -15.25
N SER A 161 1.68 -16.11 -14.27
CA SER A 161 1.31 -17.35 -13.58
C SER A 161 0.48 -18.30 -14.45
N SER A 162 -0.33 -17.79 -15.39
CA SER A 162 -1.13 -18.62 -16.31
C SER A 162 -0.28 -19.28 -17.40
N TRP A 163 0.80 -18.62 -17.85
CA TRP A 163 1.75 -19.15 -18.83
C TRP A 163 2.60 -20.30 -18.28
N THR A 164 3.08 -20.17 -17.03
CA THR A 164 3.90 -21.20 -16.37
C THR A 164 3.11 -22.44 -15.92
N ALA A 165 1.78 -22.35 -15.82
CA ALA A 165 0.90 -23.49 -15.57
C ALA A 165 0.64 -24.32 -16.84
N SER A 166 0.53 -23.67 -18.01
CA SER A 166 0.27 -24.37 -19.29
C SER A 166 1.47 -25.16 -19.82
N THR A 167 2.70 -24.80 -19.47
CA THR A 167 3.91 -25.47 -19.97
C THR A 167 4.30 -26.76 -19.22
N ARG A 168 3.60 -27.12 -18.13
CA ARG A 168 3.94 -28.30 -17.29
C ARG A 168 3.06 -29.53 -17.53
N THR A 169 2.00 -29.41 -18.33
CA THR A 169 1.05 -30.52 -18.59
C THR A 169 1.31 -31.24 -19.92
N GLY A 170 2.43 -30.96 -20.58
CA GLY A 170 2.83 -31.60 -21.82
C GLY A 170 4.24 -32.18 -21.74
N ALA A 171 4.40 -33.31 -21.06
CA ALA A 171 5.53 -34.23 -21.19
C ALA A 171 5.07 -35.65 -20.87
#